data_AF-A0A6I0FZN2-F1
#
_entry.id   AF-A0A6I0FZN2-F1
#
_cell.length_a   1.000
_cell.length_b   1.000
_cell.length_c   1.000
_cell.angle_alpha   90.00
_cell.angle_beta   90.00
_cell.angle_gamma   90.00
#
_symmetry.space_group_name_H-M   'P 1'
#
loop_
_entity.id
_entity.type
_entity.pdbx_description
1 polymer ?
#
loop_
_entity_poly.entity_id
_entity_poly.type
_entity_poly.pdbx_seq_one_letter_code
_entity_poly.pdbx_strand_id
1 'polypeptide(L)'
;MKMNTTNNKIHAELFCTDIQNKNTERIFEKLFETSIEELLSDYDEYDEIDEEPIEIEDKGVMIGFLPETSKEPAHIEYIDLDIKSNPGNMEYLSVTLPVSFDVQIETALSSYKNLRIFYSLYDTEKPEVIVFHHENLRYELLVTEKLSISRIRVCRSENESTVNMRTYYPFGEECEILP
;
A
#
# COMPACT_ATOMS: atom_id res chain seq x y z
N MET A 1 9.67 -27.64 -17.31
CA MET A 1 10.17 -26.36 -16.76
C MET A 1 9.61 -26.22 -15.36
N LYS A 2 10.45 -26.11 -14.33
CA LYS A 2 10.00 -25.67 -13.01
C LYS A 2 9.76 -24.17 -13.13
N MET A 3 8.51 -23.72 -13.08
CA MET A 3 8.24 -22.32 -12.76
C MET A 3 8.82 -22.12 -11.37
N ASN A 4 9.94 -21.40 -11.26
CA ASN A 4 10.26 -20.75 -10.00
C ASN A 4 9.07 -19.83 -9.76
N THR A 5 8.16 -20.21 -8.86
CA THR A 5 7.20 -19.28 -8.27
C THR A 5 8.01 -18.31 -7.43
N THR A 6 8.68 -17.39 -8.13
CA THR A 6 9.22 -16.18 -7.57
C THR A 6 8.04 -15.49 -6.91
N ASN A 7 8.04 -15.48 -5.58
CA ASN A 7 6.98 -14.88 -4.78
C ASN A 7 6.97 -13.37 -5.10
N ASN A 8 6.09 -12.93 -6.01
CA ASN A 8 5.93 -11.54 -6.46
C ASN A 8 4.88 -10.83 -5.60
N LYS A 9 4.83 -11.18 -4.31
CA LYS A 9 3.89 -10.64 -3.36
C LYS A 9 4.61 -9.69 -2.41
N ILE A 10 3.92 -8.66 -1.98
CA ILE A 10 4.35 -7.78 -0.90
C ILE A 10 4.40 -8.60 0.39
N HIS A 11 5.51 -8.51 1.12
CA HIS A 11 5.77 -9.21 2.38
C HIS A 11 6.18 -8.22 3.46
N ALA A 12 5.97 -8.61 4.72
CA ALA A 12 6.28 -7.77 5.87
C ALA A 12 7.76 -7.35 5.97
N GLU A 13 8.68 -8.14 5.38
CA GLU A 13 10.12 -7.84 5.35
C GLU A 13 10.46 -6.53 4.62
N LEU A 14 9.56 -6.01 3.78
CA LEU A 14 9.73 -4.72 3.11
C LEU A 14 9.59 -3.52 4.05
N PHE A 15 8.83 -3.63 5.15
CA PHE A 15 8.26 -2.46 5.84
C PHE A 15 8.97 -2.01 7.13
N CYS A 16 10.15 -2.55 7.46
CA CYS A 16 10.94 -2.19 8.64
C CYS A 16 12.42 -2.53 8.47
N THR A 17 12.88 -2.51 7.23
CA THR A 17 14.27 -2.83 6.91
C THR A 17 14.85 -1.63 6.21
N ASP A 18 16.09 -1.30 6.56
CA ASP A 18 16.91 -0.31 5.87
C ASP A 18 16.75 -0.47 4.35
N ILE A 19 16.38 0.61 3.66
CA ILE A 19 16.24 0.60 2.19
C ILE A 19 17.56 0.28 1.49
N GLN A 20 18.70 0.54 2.14
CA GLN A 20 20.04 0.19 1.67
C GLN A 20 20.38 -1.30 1.90
N ASN A 21 19.50 -2.05 2.57
CA ASN A 21 19.69 -3.49 2.74
C ASN A 21 19.51 -4.21 1.41
N LYS A 22 20.56 -4.92 0.97
CA LYS A 22 20.57 -5.70 -0.29
C LYS A 22 19.42 -6.69 -0.45
N ASN A 23 18.88 -7.22 0.64
CA ASN A 23 17.72 -8.11 0.57
C ASN A 23 16.44 -7.32 0.28
N THR A 24 16.24 -6.19 0.96
CA THR A 24 15.12 -5.27 0.71
C THR A 24 15.13 -4.78 -0.72
N GLU A 25 16.27 -4.25 -1.17
CA GLU A 25 16.51 -3.79 -2.53
C GLU A 25 16.14 -4.87 -3.56
N ARG A 26 16.65 -6.10 -3.37
CA ARG A 26 16.35 -7.22 -4.26
C ARG A 26 14.88 -7.61 -4.27
N ILE A 27 14.18 -7.55 -3.14
CA ILE A 27 12.74 -7.83 -3.09
C ILE A 27 11.98 -6.73 -3.81
N PHE A 28 12.34 -5.46 -3.57
CA PHE A 28 11.73 -4.29 -4.17
C PHE A 28 11.89 -4.30 -5.70
N GLU A 29 13.11 -4.43 -6.21
CA GLU A 29 13.41 -4.49 -7.65
C GLU A 29 12.67 -5.60 -8.36
N LYS A 30 12.50 -6.73 -7.68
CA LYS A 30 11.78 -7.86 -8.24
C LYS A 30 10.27 -7.63 -8.30
N LEU A 31 9.71 -6.85 -7.38
CA LEU A 31 8.29 -6.51 -7.38
C LEU A 31 7.97 -5.42 -8.40
N PHE A 32 8.78 -4.37 -8.40
CA PHE A 32 8.49 -3.15 -9.14
C PHE A 32 9.38 -2.93 -10.34
N GLU A 33 10.24 -3.89 -10.70
CA GLU A 33 11.08 -3.84 -11.91
C GLU A 33 11.89 -2.52 -12.04
N THR A 34 12.15 -1.84 -10.92
CA THR A 34 12.89 -0.59 -10.78
C THR A 34 13.68 -0.63 -9.49
N SER A 35 14.84 0.05 -9.45
CA SER A 35 15.69 0.07 -8.26
C SER A 35 15.26 1.16 -7.28
N ILE A 36 15.58 0.96 -6.00
CA ILE A 36 15.38 2.00 -4.98
C ILE A 36 16.24 3.23 -5.31
N GLU A 37 17.46 3.01 -5.83
CA GLU A 37 18.36 4.09 -6.26
C GLU A 37 17.73 4.93 -7.39
N GLU A 38 17.11 4.29 -8.38
CA GLU A 38 16.43 4.97 -9.48
C GLU A 38 15.19 5.73 -8.97
N LEU A 39 14.37 5.10 -8.12
CA LEU A 39 13.20 5.74 -7.51
C LEU A 39 13.57 7.00 -6.73
N LEU A 40 14.72 6.98 -6.07
CA LEU A 40 15.22 8.08 -5.24
C LEU A 40 16.22 8.98 -5.97
N SER A 41 16.41 8.82 -7.29
CA SER A 41 17.47 9.52 -8.02
C SER A 41 17.32 11.04 -8.07
N ASP A 42 16.08 11.54 -7.96
CA ASP A 42 15.78 12.97 -7.86
C ASP A 42 15.95 13.53 -6.43
N TYR A 43 16.18 12.66 -5.44
CA TYR A 43 16.46 13.00 -4.04
C TYR A 43 17.98 12.95 -3.83
N ASP A 44 18.67 14.02 -4.25
CA ASP A 44 20.13 14.13 -4.29
C ASP A 44 20.82 14.03 -2.90
N GLU A 45 20.09 14.22 -1.80
CA GLU A 45 20.61 14.07 -0.43
C GLU A 45 19.54 13.36 0.43
N TYR A 46 19.84 12.14 0.92
CA TYR A 46 19.00 11.34 1.82
C TYR A 46 18.60 12.04 3.14
N ASP A 47 18.97 13.30 3.34
CA ASP A 47 18.68 14.08 4.54
C ASP A 47 17.20 14.57 4.60
N GLU A 48 16.44 14.52 3.48
CA GLU A 48 15.03 14.97 3.43
C GLU A 48 14.15 14.10 2.49
N ILE A 49 14.03 12.79 2.73
CA ILE A 49 12.87 12.04 2.19
C ILE A 49 11.63 12.55 2.93
N ASP A 50 11.10 13.66 2.41
CA ASP A 50 10.02 14.44 3.00
C ASP A 50 8.67 13.76 2.83
N GLU A 51 7.70 14.22 3.61
CA GLU A 51 6.40 13.63 4.01
C GLU A 51 5.46 13.09 2.89
N GLU A 52 5.82 13.22 1.62
CA GLU A 52 5.03 12.78 0.45
C GLU A 52 5.51 11.43 -0.10
N PRO A 53 4.59 10.53 -0.49
CA PRO A 53 4.97 9.27 -1.11
C PRO A 53 5.48 9.49 -2.54
N ILE A 54 6.42 8.65 -2.95
CA ILE A 54 6.99 8.69 -4.31
C ILE A 54 6.18 7.75 -5.20
N GLU A 55 5.76 8.24 -6.37
CA GLU A 55 4.99 7.47 -7.34
C GLU A 55 5.90 6.71 -8.33
N ILE A 56 5.55 5.47 -8.61
CA ILE A 56 6.03 4.69 -9.76
C ILE A 56 4.96 4.84 -10.85
N GLU A 57 5.07 5.92 -11.62
CA GLU A 57 3.99 6.44 -12.49
C GLU A 57 3.43 5.38 -13.45
N ASP A 58 4.29 4.55 -14.06
CA ASP A 58 3.90 3.55 -15.05
C ASP A 58 3.19 2.33 -14.43
N LYS A 59 3.19 2.21 -13.09
CA LYS A 59 2.63 1.07 -12.36
C LYS A 59 1.43 1.43 -11.48
N GLY A 60 1.15 2.72 -11.26
CA GLY A 60 0.10 3.15 -10.32
C GLY A 60 0.39 2.64 -8.90
N VAL A 61 1.66 2.74 -8.48
CA VAL A 61 2.16 2.36 -7.17
C VAL A 61 2.76 3.59 -6.51
N MET A 62 2.45 3.80 -5.24
CA MET A 62 3.07 4.85 -4.43
C MET A 62 3.78 4.25 -3.23
N ILE A 63 5.00 4.70 -2.96
CA ILE A 63 5.82 4.24 -1.85
C ILE A 63 5.92 5.36 -0.83
N GLY A 64 5.33 5.14 0.34
CA GLY A 64 5.48 6.03 1.49
C GLY A 64 6.66 5.61 2.34
N PHE A 65 7.49 6.56 2.72
CA PHE A 65 8.65 6.34 3.59
C PHE A 65 8.40 6.89 4.99
N LEU A 66 8.98 6.25 6.00
CA LEU A 66 9.20 6.90 7.28
C LEU A 66 10.36 7.88 7.11
N PRO A 67 10.25 9.12 7.63
CA PRO A 67 11.28 10.12 7.47
C PRO A 67 12.60 9.62 8.05
N GLU A 68 13.68 9.79 7.29
CA GLU A 68 15.03 9.54 7.77
C GLU A 68 15.31 10.49 8.93
N THR A 69 15.90 9.95 10.01
CA THR A 69 16.41 10.80 11.09
C THR A 69 17.90 10.60 11.17
N SER A 70 18.63 11.55 11.76
CA SER A 70 20.07 11.42 12.09
C SER A 70 20.49 10.13 12.83
N LYS A 71 19.55 9.23 13.17
CA LYS A 71 19.75 7.99 13.92
C LYS A 71 19.17 6.75 13.25
N GLU A 72 18.26 6.87 12.29
CA GLU A 72 17.57 5.74 11.68
C GLU A 72 17.48 5.94 10.15
N PRO A 73 17.97 4.97 9.35
CA PRO A 73 17.90 5.06 7.90
C PRO A 73 16.44 5.03 7.43
N ALA A 74 16.18 5.57 6.24
CA ALA A 74 14.86 5.53 5.64
C ALA A 74 14.32 4.09 5.50
N HIS A 75 13.04 3.91 5.79
CA HIS A 75 12.33 2.64 5.67
C HIS A 75 11.01 2.85 4.91
N ILE A 76 10.60 1.85 4.12
CA ILE A 76 9.27 1.87 3.52
C ILE A 76 8.22 1.74 4.64
N GLU A 77 7.34 2.73 4.77
CA GLU A 77 6.24 2.72 5.73
C GLU A 77 5.04 1.96 5.18
N TYR A 78 4.68 2.27 3.94
CA TYR A 78 3.54 1.69 3.26
C TYR A 78 3.75 1.67 1.74
N ILE A 79 3.02 0.77 1.09
CA ILE A 79 2.89 0.70 -0.36
C ILE A 79 1.43 0.90 -0.68
N ASP A 80 1.14 1.81 -1.59
CA ASP A 80 -0.20 2.15 -2.02
C ASP A 80 -0.41 1.77 -3.48
N LEU A 81 -1.54 1.13 -3.78
CA LEU A 81 -1.81 0.51 -5.07
C LEU A 81 -3.10 1.08 -5.65
N ASP A 82 -3.02 1.70 -6.83
CA ASP A 82 -4.19 2.10 -7.59
C ASP A 82 -4.86 0.86 -8.20
N ILE A 83 -5.95 0.39 -7.60
CA ILE A 83 -6.70 -0.77 -8.12
C ILE A 83 -7.71 -0.35 -9.18
N LYS A 84 -8.20 0.89 -9.10
CA LYS A 84 -9.23 1.42 -10.00
C LYS A 84 -8.68 1.57 -11.42
N SER A 85 -7.51 2.19 -11.56
CA SER A 85 -6.88 2.41 -12.86
C SER A 85 -5.98 1.25 -13.25
N ASN A 86 -5.38 0.55 -12.27
CA ASN A 86 -4.48 -0.58 -12.48
C ASN A 86 -4.94 -1.86 -11.73
N PRO A 87 -6.01 -2.55 -12.17
CA PRO A 87 -6.52 -3.75 -11.48
C PRO A 87 -5.50 -4.89 -11.35
N GLY A 88 -4.49 -4.92 -12.23
CA GLY A 88 -3.38 -5.88 -12.16
C GLY A 88 -2.56 -5.79 -10.87
N ASN A 89 -2.59 -4.64 -10.17
CA ASN A 89 -1.89 -4.46 -8.89
C ASN A 89 -2.40 -5.38 -7.77
N MET A 90 -3.59 -5.98 -7.94
CA MET A 90 -4.05 -7.07 -7.05
C MET A 90 -3.09 -8.27 -7.05
N GLU A 91 -2.29 -8.46 -8.10
CA GLU A 91 -1.28 -9.51 -8.18
C GLU A 91 -0.13 -9.31 -7.18
N TYR A 92 0.07 -8.12 -6.64
CA TYR A 92 1.07 -7.86 -5.59
C TYR A 92 0.62 -8.32 -4.20
N LEU A 93 -0.66 -8.60 -3.98
CA LEU A 93 -1.18 -8.90 -2.65
C LEU A 93 -0.94 -10.36 -2.27
N SER A 94 -0.56 -10.62 -1.01
CA SER A 94 -0.50 -11.99 -0.47
C SER A 94 -1.90 -12.57 -0.17
N VAL A 95 -2.93 -11.72 -0.17
CA VAL A 95 -4.34 -12.09 0.00
C VAL A 95 -5.08 -12.19 -1.33
N THR A 96 -6.16 -12.97 -1.35
CA THR A 96 -7.12 -12.95 -2.45
C THR A 96 -8.32 -12.12 -2.03
N LEU A 97 -8.62 -11.08 -2.80
CA LEU A 97 -9.73 -10.17 -2.56
C LEU A 97 -10.69 -10.18 -3.75
N PRO A 98 -12.00 -10.02 -3.51
CA PRO A 98 -12.95 -9.79 -4.59
C PRO A 98 -12.73 -8.39 -5.17
N VAL A 99 -13.11 -8.19 -6.44
CA VAL A 99 -13.04 -6.86 -7.10
C VAL A 99 -14.11 -5.90 -6.54
N SER A 100 -15.27 -6.45 -6.16
CA SER A 100 -16.37 -5.73 -5.50
C SER A 100 -16.94 -6.54 -4.33
N PHE A 101 -17.50 -5.82 -3.36
CA PHE A 101 -18.22 -6.40 -2.25
C PHE A 101 -19.72 -6.23 -2.46
N ASP A 102 -20.36 -7.16 -3.14
CA ASP A 102 -21.74 -6.95 -3.59
C ASP A 102 -22.74 -6.77 -2.43
N VAL A 103 -22.59 -7.47 -1.30
CA VAL A 103 -23.36 -7.18 -0.05
C VAL A 103 -22.78 -7.80 1.25
N GLN A 104 -21.71 -8.59 1.20
CA GLN A 104 -21.26 -9.40 2.36
C GLN A 104 -19.77 -9.25 2.66
N ILE A 105 -19.32 -8.01 2.91
CA ILE A 105 -17.92 -7.69 3.27
C ILE A 105 -17.41 -8.57 4.41
N GLU A 106 -18.18 -8.64 5.50
CA GLU A 106 -17.79 -9.40 6.69
C GLU A 106 -17.60 -10.89 6.40
N THR A 107 -18.47 -11.47 5.55
CA THR A 107 -18.34 -12.88 5.16
C THR A 107 -17.11 -13.08 4.26
N ALA A 108 -16.92 -12.20 3.27
CA ALA A 108 -15.78 -12.26 2.34
C ALA A 108 -14.43 -12.12 3.05
N LEU A 109 -14.39 -11.38 4.15
CA LEU A 109 -13.16 -11.08 4.90
C LEU A 109 -13.09 -11.81 6.26
N SER A 110 -14.01 -12.72 6.54
CA SER A 110 -14.15 -13.42 7.84
C SER A 110 -12.92 -14.23 8.24
N SER A 111 -12.11 -14.67 7.27
CA SER A 111 -10.86 -15.40 7.53
C SER A 111 -9.70 -14.52 7.98
N TYR A 112 -9.81 -13.20 7.84
CA TYR A 112 -8.75 -12.26 8.19
C TYR A 112 -8.91 -11.71 9.61
N LYS A 113 -7.80 -11.31 10.21
CA LYS A 113 -7.78 -10.82 11.60
C LYS A 113 -8.03 -9.32 11.63
N ASN A 114 -8.50 -8.81 12.78
CA ASN A 114 -8.68 -7.38 13.03
C ASN A 114 -9.53 -6.65 11.96
N LEU A 115 -10.56 -7.30 11.45
CA LEU A 115 -11.48 -6.68 10.50
C LEU A 115 -12.18 -5.47 11.16
N ARG A 116 -12.05 -4.31 10.55
CA ARG A 116 -12.72 -3.05 10.91
C ARG A 116 -13.29 -2.44 9.63
N ILE A 117 -14.54 -1.99 9.69
CA ILE A 117 -15.22 -1.35 8.56
C ILE A 117 -15.60 0.05 9.02
N PHE A 118 -15.10 1.06 8.31
CA PHE A 118 -15.41 2.45 8.52
C PHE A 118 -16.44 2.88 7.48
N TYR A 119 -17.55 3.41 7.96
CA TYR A 119 -18.65 3.88 7.13
C TYR A 119 -18.60 5.39 6.99
N SER A 120 -19.19 5.89 5.91
CA SER A 120 -19.34 7.32 5.69
C SER A 120 -20.07 7.98 6.85
N LEU A 121 -19.59 9.16 7.25
CA LEU A 121 -20.30 9.99 8.24
C LEU A 121 -21.66 10.47 7.72
N TYR A 122 -21.82 10.55 6.40
CA TYR A 122 -23.04 11.05 5.75
C TYR A 122 -23.99 9.93 5.31
N ASP A 123 -23.49 8.70 5.19
CA ASP A 123 -24.26 7.52 4.80
C ASP A 123 -23.72 6.26 5.50
N THR A 124 -24.38 5.88 6.59
CA THR A 124 -23.95 4.75 7.44
C THR A 124 -24.12 3.39 6.76
N GLU A 125 -24.77 3.31 5.59
CA GLU A 125 -24.85 2.09 4.79
C GLU A 125 -23.69 1.97 3.80
N LYS A 126 -22.89 3.04 3.62
CA LYS A 126 -21.76 3.07 2.69
C LYS A 126 -20.42 2.87 3.42
N PRO A 127 -19.79 1.69 3.29
CA PRO A 127 -18.43 1.50 3.75
C PRO A 127 -17.47 2.31 2.86
N GLU A 128 -16.61 3.11 3.49
CA GLU A 128 -15.59 3.92 2.81
C GLU A 128 -14.22 3.25 2.91
N VAL A 129 -13.88 2.75 4.10
CA VAL A 129 -12.57 2.13 4.36
C VAL A 129 -12.76 0.79 5.07
N ILE A 130 -12.08 -0.25 4.58
CA ILE A 130 -12.03 -1.55 5.23
C ILE A 130 -10.60 -1.84 5.64
N VAL A 131 -10.38 -2.24 6.88
CA VAL A 131 -9.06 -2.60 7.42
C VAL A 131 -9.07 -4.02 7.92
N PHE A 132 -8.07 -4.82 7.56
CA PHE A 132 -7.85 -6.15 8.12
C PHE A 132 -6.37 -6.55 8.06
N HIS A 133 -5.99 -7.60 8.79
CA HIS A 133 -4.62 -8.08 8.90
C HIS A 133 -4.45 -9.50 8.34
N HIS A 134 -3.31 -9.75 7.68
CA HIS A 134 -2.87 -11.06 7.19
C HIS A 134 -1.33 -11.14 7.18
N GLU A 135 -0.75 -12.21 7.72
CA GLU A 135 0.71 -12.47 7.73
C GLU A 135 1.60 -11.26 8.10
N ASN A 136 1.28 -10.60 9.22
CA ASN A 136 1.98 -9.39 9.73
C ASN A 136 1.85 -8.15 8.83
N LEU A 137 0.99 -8.20 7.83
CA LEU A 137 0.57 -7.06 7.02
C LEU A 137 -0.80 -6.58 7.46
N ARG A 138 -1.01 -5.28 7.31
CA ARG A 138 -2.29 -4.60 7.41
C ARG A 138 -2.66 -4.11 6.02
N TYR A 139 -3.91 -4.34 5.66
CA TYR A 139 -4.51 -3.93 4.40
C TYR A 139 -5.57 -2.89 4.70
N GLU A 140 -5.52 -1.76 4.01
CA GLU A 140 -6.52 -0.70 4.03
C GLU A 140 -7.09 -0.55 2.63
N LEU A 141 -8.38 -0.80 2.50
CA LEU A 141 -9.08 -0.83 1.22
C LEU A 141 -9.95 0.43 1.18
N LEU A 142 -9.70 1.30 0.21
CA LEU A 142 -10.60 2.39 -0.10
C LEU A 142 -11.68 1.90 -1.06
N VAL A 143 -12.92 2.00 -0.64
CA VAL A 143 -14.08 1.44 -1.36
C VAL A 143 -14.89 2.58 -1.98
N THR A 144 -15.30 2.38 -3.23
CA THR A 144 -16.19 3.33 -3.93
C THR A 144 -17.64 3.17 -3.50
N GLU A 145 -18.51 4.12 -3.87
CA GLU A 145 -19.96 4.01 -3.64
C GLU A 145 -20.60 2.74 -4.25
N LYS A 146 -19.96 2.13 -5.26
CA LYS A 146 -20.40 0.88 -5.88
C LYS A 146 -19.83 -0.37 -5.20
N LEU A 147 -19.28 -0.22 -4.00
CA LEU A 147 -18.64 -1.29 -3.23
C LEU A 147 -17.45 -1.95 -3.96
N SER A 148 -16.89 -1.27 -4.95
CA SER A 148 -15.69 -1.73 -5.68
C SER A 148 -14.44 -1.16 -5.01
N ILE A 149 -13.38 -1.97 -4.93
CA ILE A 149 -12.10 -1.53 -4.37
C ILE A 149 -11.45 -0.55 -5.35
N SER A 150 -11.16 0.66 -4.89
CA SER A 150 -10.46 1.67 -5.68
C SER A 150 -8.96 1.68 -5.43
N ARG A 151 -8.54 1.44 -4.18
CA ARG A 151 -7.16 1.57 -3.75
C ARG A 151 -6.89 0.61 -2.60
N ILE A 152 -5.66 0.09 -2.55
CA ILE A 152 -5.21 -0.75 -1.46
C ILE A 152 -3.88 -0.23 -0.95
N ARG A 153 -3.86 0.17 0.32
CA ARG A 153 -2.63 0.46 1.06
C ARG A 153 -2.24 -0.75 1.89
N VAL A 154 -0.97 -1.13 1.80
CA VAL A 154 -0.37 -2.25 2.54
C VAL A 154 0.77 -1.72 3.40
N CYS A 155 0.76 -2.07 4.68
CA CYS A 155 1.84 -1.73 5.62
C CYS A 155 2.02 -2.83 6.67
N ARG A 156 2.98 -2.68 7.58
CA ARG A 156 3.16 -3.62 8.69
C ARG A 156 2.01 -3.56 9.69
N SER A 157 1.54 -4.71 10.16
CA SER A 157 0.39 -4.79 11.07
C SER A 157 0.60 -4.15 12.44
N GLU A 158 1.86 -4.02 12.88
CA GLU A 158 2.23 -3.40 14.16
C GLU A 158 2.16 -1.88 14.12
N ASN A 159 2.03 -1.27 12.93
CA ASN A 159 1.84 0.17 12.75
C ASN A 159 0.40 0.61 13.11
N GLU A 160 -0.23 -0.01 14.12
CA GLU A 160 -1.58 0.34 14.60
C GLU A 160 -1.66 1.79 15.16
N SER A 161 -0.52 2.42 15.48
CA SER A 161 -0.45 3.73 16.12
C SER A 161 -0.45 4.89 15.12
N THR A 162 -1.36 5.85 15.33
CA THR A 162 -1.53 7.18 14.67
C THR A 162 -1.78 7.24 13.16
N VAL A 163 -1.50 6.18 12.39
CA VAL A 163 -1.55 6.18 10.91
C VAL A 163 -2.96 5.98 10.31
N ASN A 164 -4.00 5.74 11.13
CA ASN A 164 -5.38 5.51 10.65
C ASN A 164 -5.97 6.64 9.76
N MET A 165 -5.28 7.76 9.55
CA MET A 165 -5.73 8.90 8.74
C MET A 165 -4.58 9.60 8.00
N ARG A 166 -3.52 8.89 7.57
CA ARG A 166 -2.57 9.54 6.63
C ARG A 166 -3.27 9.83 5.31
N THR A 167 -3.02 11.03 4.78
CA THR A 167 -3.56 11.52 3.52
C THR A 167 -3.38 10.48 2.41
N TYR A 168 -4.43 10.28 1.61
CA TYR A 168 -4.34 9.56 0.36
C TYR A 168 -3.93 10.57 -0.71
N TYR A 169 -2.67 10.48 -1.17
CA TYR A 169 -2.14 11.33 -2.23
C TYR A 169 -2.66 10.85 -3.59
N PRO A 170 -3.09 11.75 -4.49
CA PRO A 170 -3.61 11.35 -5.79
C PRO A 170 -2.50 10.77 -6.69
N PHE A 171 -2.83 9.76 -7.50
CA PHE A 171 -1.93 9.25 -8.54
C PHE A 171 -1.91 10.23 -9.73
N GLY A 172 -0.72 10.65 -10.17
CA GLY A 172 -0.48 11.61 -11.25
C GLY A 172 -0.82 13.07 -10.91
N GLU A 173 -0.46 14.00 -11.82
CA GLU A 173 -0.68 15.45 -11.66
C GLU A 173 -2.17 15.90 -11.75
N GLU A 174 -3.10 14.99 -12.05
CA GLU A 174 -4.53 15.31 -12.14
C GLU A 174 -5.36 14.53 -11.11
N CYS A 175 -5.37 15.03 -9.87
CA CYS A 175 -6.63 15.09 -9.15
C CYS A 175 -6.76 16.50 -8.60
N GLU A 176 -7.66 17.27 -9.21
CA GLU A 176 -8.25 18.42 -8.56
C GLU A 176 -8.59 18.02 -7.12
N ILE A 177 -7.95 18.69 -6.18
CA ILE A 177 -8.30 18.65 -4.77
C ILE A 177 -9.80 19.00 -4.74
N LEU A 178 -10.66 18.01 -4.56
CA LEU A 178 -12.08 18.31 -4.40
C LEU A 178 -12.21 19.20 -3.15
N PRO A 179 -12.93 20.32 -3.24
CA PRO A 179 -13.02 21.33 -2.18
C PRO A 179 -13.66 20.82 -0.89
#